data_AF-A0A6M8VGW6-F1
#
_entry.id   AF-A0A6M8VGW6-F1
#
_cell.length_a   1.000
_cell.length_b   1.000
_cell.length_c   1.000
_cell.angle_alpha   90.00
_cell.angle_beta   90.00
_cell.angle_gamma   90.00
#
_symmetry.space_group_name_H-M   'P 1'
#
loop_
_entity.id
_entity.type
_entity.pdbx_description
1 polymer ?
#
loop_
_entity_poly.entity_id
_entity_poly.type
_entity_poly.pdbx_seq_one_letter_code
_entity_poly.pdbx_strand_id
1 'polypeptide(L)'
;MSKLIVESGWVVVTVKEFNSYVPKNFGCLVMKGKYAIPYPLDTTPQLINLIENFSGVTDPTIGTILSLVTKKESLTLWHLLQLVSSENRFLVFDKLDEFVPAPNGVTKEGIQGLNKDMLSNWRLEIELKMD
;
A
#
# COMPACT_ATOMS: atom_id res chain seq x y z
N MET A 1 0.12 -6.28 -20.29
CA MET A 1 -0.48 -5.67 -19.09
C MET A 1 -1.52 -6.66 -18.60
N SER A 2 -1.48 -7.03 -17.32
CA SER A 2 -2.37 -8.05 -16.77
C SER A 2 -3.02 -7.54 -15.50
N LYS A 3 -4.31 -7.80 -15.33
CA LYS A 3 -5.02 -7.57 -14.07
C LYS A 3 -4.92 -8.84 -13.24
N LEU A 4 -4.41 -8.75 -12.02
CA LEU A 4 -4.49 -9.81 -11.02
C LEU A 4 -5.67 -9.52 -10.11
N ILE A 5 -6.48 -10.55 -9.83
CA ILE A 5 -7.51 -10.55 -8.80
C ILE A 5 -7.27 -11.81 -7.97
N VAL A 6 -7.25 -11.67 -6.64
CA VAL A 6 -7.08 -12.79 -5.72
C VAL A 6 -8.43 -13.11 -5.08
N GLU A 7 -9.00 -14.24 -5.46
CA GLU A 7 -10.30 -14.69 -4.93
C GLU A 7 -10.19 -15.33 -3.54
N SER A 8 -9.07 -15.99 -3.25
CA SER A 8 -8.82 -16.64 -1.95
C SER A 8 -7.33 -16.72 -1.62
N GLY A 9 -6.99 -16.73 -0.33
CA GLY A 9 -5.61 -16.78 0.16
C GLY A 9 -4.83 -15.49 -0.05
N TRP A 10 -3.56 -15.61 -0.43
CA TRP A 10 -2.69 -14.48 -0.75
C TRP A 10 -1.71 -14.84 -1.87
N VAL A 11 -1.28 -13.83 -2.62
CA VAL A 11 -0.25 -13.93 -3.65
C VAL A 11 0.79 -12.85 -3.42
N VAL A 12 2.07 -13.16 -3.63
CA VAL A 12 3.12 -12.14 -3.74
C VAL A 12 3.46 -11.93 -5.21
N VAL A 13 3.36 -10.68 -5.64
CA VAL A 13 3.73 -10.25 -6.99
C VAL A 13 5.01 -9.45 -6.90
N THR A 14 6.08 -9.91 -7.54
CA THR A 14 7.35 -9.19 -7.59
C THR A 14 7.51 -8.49 -8.94
N VAL A 15 7.54 -7.16 -8.93
CA VAL A 15 7.84 -6.33 -10.11
C VAL A 15 8.75 -5.19 -9.66
N LYS A 16 9.77 -4.86 -10.46
CA LYS A 16 10.71 -3.75 -10.15
C LYS A 16 11.38 -3.92 -8.77
N GLU A 17 11.75 -5.17 -8.44
CA GLU A 17 12.34 -5.55 -7.14
C GLU A 17 11.45 -5.25 -5.92
N PHE A 18 10.18 -4.89 -6.16
CA PHE A 18 9.19 -4.61 -5.14
C PHE A 18 8.25 -5.81 -4.99
N ASN A 19 8.10 -6.29 -3.75
CA ASN A 19 7.16 -7.34 -3.41
C ASN A 19 5.82 -6.72 -3.02
N SER A 20 4.80 -6.99 -3.83
CA SER A 20 3.41 -6.64 -3.53
C SER A 20 2.68 -7.83 -2.94
N TYR A 21 2.11 -7.65 -1.76
CA TYR A 21 1.30 -8.64 -1.05
C TYR A 21 -0.17 -8.40 -1.39
N VAL A 22 -0.78 -9.33 -2.12
CA VAL A 22 -2.14 -9.22 -2.63
C VAL A 22 -3.02 -10.29 -1.95
N PRO A 23 -3.82 -9.94 -0.94
CA PRO A 23 -4.69 -10.89 -0.24
C PRO A 23 -6.01 -11.13 -0.98
N LYS A 24 -6.84 -12.04 -0.47
CA LYS A 24 -8.24 -12.23 -0.90
C LYS A 24 -8.95 -10.88 -1.06
N ASN A 25 -9.85 -10.79 -2.04
CA ASN A 25 -10.68 -9.60 -2.32
C ASN A 25 -9.87 -8.35 -2.72
N PHE A 26 -8.62 -8.51 -3.14
CA PHE A 26 -7.81 -7.43 -3.70
C PHE A 26 -7.50 -7.70 -5.18
N GLY A 27 -7.31 -6.60 -5.91
CA GLY A 27 -6.76 -6.59 -7.25
C GLY A 27 -5.51 -5.74 -7.35
N CYS A 28 -4.69 -5.97 -8.37
CA CYS A 28 -3.61 -5.07 -8.72
C CYS A 28 -3.32 -5.10 -10.23
N LEU A 29 -2.75 -4.02 -10.73
CA LEU A 29 -2.24 -3.97 -12.09
C LEU A 29 -0.81 -4.50 -12.16
N VAL A 30 -0.58 -5.53 -12.98
CA VAL A 30 0.75 -6.08 -13.23
C VAL A 30 1.23 -5.64 -14.61
N MET A 31 2.24 -4.78 -14.62
CA MET A 31 2.84 -4.23 -15.85
C MET A 31 4.33 -4.01 -15.67
N LYS A 32 5.12 -4.41 -16.67
CA LYS A 32 6.58 -4.18 -16.68
C LYS A 32 6.88 -2.70 -16.49
N GLY A 33 7.74 -2.38 -15.52
CA GLY A 33 8.17 -1.01 -15.21
C GLY A 33 7.25 -0.23 -14.26
N LYS A 34 6.06 -0.75 -13.92
CA LYS A 34 5.13 -0.16 -12.94
C LYS A 34 5.13 -0.94 -11.62
N TYR A 35 4.77 -0.27 -10.53
CA TYR A 35 4.55 -0.92 -9.24
C TYR A 35 3.19 -1.63 -9.24
N ALA A 36 3.16 -2.87 -8.76
CA ALA A 36 1.93 -3.65 -8.65
C ALA A 36 1.22 -3.35 -7.31
N ILE A 37 0.75 -2.13 -7.10
CA ILE A 37 0.14 -1.73 -5.81
C ILE A 37 -1.27 -2.34 -5.71
N PRO A 38 -1.59 -3.07 -4.62
CA PRO A 38 -2.88 -3.73 -4.47
C PRO A 38 -3.93 -2.79 -3.89
N TYR A 39 -5.19 -3.01 -4.26
CA TYR A 39 -6.37 -2.29 -3.76
C TYR A 39 -7.56 -3.25 -3.58
N PRO A 40 -8.48 -2.97 -2.63
CA PRO A 40 -9.75 -3.69 -2.49
C PRO A 40 -10.55 -3.70 -3.80
N LEU A 41 -11.24 -4.80 -4.12
CA LEU A 41 -12.05 -4.90 -5.35
C LEU A 41 -13.23 -3.92 -5.40
N ASP A 42 -13.69 -3.42 -4.26
CA ASP A 42 -14.75 -2.41 -4.13
C ASP A 42 -14.21 -0.96 -4.07
N THR A 43 -12.90 -0.75 -4.30
CA THR A 43 -12.29 0.57 -4.40
C THR A 43 -12.92 1.38 -5.53
N THR A 44 -13.11 2.68 -5.33
CA THR A 44 -13.69 3.55 -6.37
C THR A 44 -12.83 3.59 -7.65
N PRO A 45 -13.44 3.68 -8.85
CA PRO A 45 -12.68 3.73 -10.11
C PRO A 45 -11.66 4.87 -10.17
N GLN A 46 -11.97 6.02 -9.56
CA GLN A 46 -11.07 7.17 -9.49
C GLN A 46 -9.79 6.83 -8.73
N LEU A 47 -9.92 6.21 -7.54
CA LEU A 47 -8.78 5.84 -6.72
C LEU A 47 -7.97 4.70 -7.35
N ILE A 48 -8.63 3.71 -7.96
CA ILE A 48 -7.95 2.65 -8.74
C ILE A 48 -7.09 3.28 -9.83
N ASN A 49 -7.60 4.24 -10.60
CA ASN A 49 -6.84 4.88 -11.67
C ASN A 49 -5.61 5.65 -11.15
N LEU A 50 -5.70 6.28 -9.99
CA LEU A 50 -4.54 6.94 -9.36
C LEU A 50 -3.48 5.90 -8.92
N ILE A 51 -3.92 4.82 -8.26
CA ILE A 51 -3.01 3.76 -7.77
C ILE A 51 -2.31 3.05 -8.93
N GLU A 52 -3.02 2.70 -10.00
CA GLU A 52 -2.46 2.00 -11.16
C GLU A 52 -1.50 2.85 -12.02
N ASN A 53 -1.57 4.18 -11.87
CA ASN A 53 -0.68 5.12 -12.54
C ASN A 53 0.39 5.72 -11.63
N PHE A 54 0.39 5.35 -10.35
CA PHE A 54 1.37 5.83 -9.39
C PHE A 54 2.79 5.50 -9.85
N SER A 55 3.63 6.54 -9.90
CA SER A 55 4.95 6.54 -10.52
C SER A 55 6.11 6.45 -9.51
N GLY A 56 5.83 6.54 -8.21
CA GLY A 56 6.81 6.42 -7.13
C GLY A 56 7.14 7.75 -6.45
N VAL A 57 8.43 7.95 -6.17
CA VAL A 57 8.95 9.04 -5.33
C VAL A 57 8.52 10.43 -5.81
N THR A 58 8.43 10.65 -7.11
CA THR A 58 8.09 11.94 -7.73
C THR A 58 6.63 12.07 -8.12
N ASP A 59 5.77 11.15 -7.66
CA ASP A 59 4.38 11.13 -8.07
C ASP A 59 3.60 12.32 -7.46
N PRO A 60 2.98 13.18 -8.29
CA PRO A 60 2.28 14.37 -7.80
C PRO A 60 0.90 14.05 -7.21
N THR A 61 0.39 12.83 -7.40
CA THR A 61 -0.98 12.45 -7.02
C THR A 61 -1.12 11.93 -5.60
N ILE A 62 -0.01 11.79 -4.86
CA ILE A 62 -0.04 11.22 -3.51
C ILE A 62 -1.00 11.96 -2.57
N GLY A 63 -1.06 13.29 -2.62
CA GLY A 63 -2.00 14.07 -1.82
C GLY A 63 -3.47 13.74 -2.15
N THR A 64 -3.78 13.53 -3.44
CA THR A 64 -5.12 13.12 -3.89
C THR A 64 -5.43 11.67 -3.51
N ILE A 65 -4.44 10.77 -3.55
CA ILE A 65 -4.62 9.40 -3.05
C ILE A 65 -4.98 9.44 -1.56
N LEU A 66 -4.22 10.19 -0.75
CA LEU A 66 -4.44 10.30 0.70
C LEU A 66 -5.79 10.91 1.09
N SER A 67 -6.41 11.73 0.23
CA SER A 67 -7.74 12.29 0.47
C SER A 67 -8.89 11.36 0.07
N LEU A 68 -8.63 10.34 -0.75
CA LEU A 68 -9.64 9.41 -1.27
C LEU A 68 -9.64 8.05 -0.57
N VAL A 69 -8.51 7.65 0.02
CA VAL A 69 -8.40 6.38 0.75
C VAL A 69 -9.31 6.35 1.97
N THR A 70 -9.80 5.16 2.27
CA THR A 70 -10.49 4.81 3.50
C THR A 70 -9.69 3.75 4.25
N LYS A 71 -10.23 3.29 5.39
CA LYS A 71 -9.63 2.18 6.14
C LYS A 71 -9.44 0.91 5.28
N LYS A 72 -10.27 0.68 4.26
CA LYS A 72 -10.15 -0.51 3.38
C LYS A 72 -8.84 -0.54 2.59
N GLU A 73 -8.30 0.64 2.27
CA GLU A 73 -7.04 0.81 1.53
C GLU A 73 -5.81 0.81 2.46
N SER A 74 -5.91 0.35 3.71
CA SER A 74 -4.77 0.33 4.65
C SER A 74 -3.58 -0.45 4.09
N LEU A 75 -3.81 -1.60 3.43
CA LEU A 75 -2.73 -2.35 2.80
C LEU A 75 -2.15 -1.61 1.59
N THR A 76 -2.97 -0.88 0.82
CA THR A 76 -2.50 0.01 -0.25
C THR A 76 -1.55 1.08 0.30
N LEU A 77 -1.92 1.74 1.40
CA LEU A 77 -1.08 2.74 2.07
C LEU A 77 0.24 2.15 2.58
N TRP A 78 0.21 0.93 3.12
CA TRP A 78 1.42 0.23 3.55
C TRP A 78 2.40 -0.03 2.40
N HIS A 79 1.90 -0.34 1.20
CA HIS A 79 2.74 -0.44 0.00
C HIS A 79 3.27 0.94 -0.41
N LEU A 80 2.44 1.99 -0.36
CA LEU A 80 2.85 3.35 -0.71
C LEU A 80 3.95 3.91 0.21
N LEU A 81 3.96 3.59 1.51
CA LEU A 81 5.01 3.98 2.45
C LEU A 81 6.42 3.69 1.90
N GLN A 82 6.57 2.57 1.22
CA GLN A 82 7.84 2.06 0.70
C GLN A 82 8.24 2.71 -0.63
N LEU A 83 7.31 3.37 -1.32
CA LEU A 83 7.46 3.82 -2.70
C LEU A 83 7.46 5.35 -2.86
N VAL A 84 7.05 6.09 -1.82
CA VAL A 84 7.04 7.55 -1.81
C VAL A 84 8.37 8.14 -1.32
N SER A 85 8.57 9.45 -1.54
CA SER A 85 9.66 10.23 -0.95
C SER A 85 9.62 10.19 0.60
N SER A 86 10.75 10.48 1.26
CA SER A 86 10.78 10.53 2.72
C SER A 86 9.83 11.58 3.31
N GLU A 87 9.66 12.71 2.64
CA GLU A 87 8.69 13.74 3.04
C GLU A 87 7.25 13.21 2.98
N ASN A 88 6.85 12.64 1.85
CA ASN A 88 5.50 12.09 1.68
C ASN A 88 5.27 10.84 2.55
N ARG A 89 6.32 10.10 2.92
CA ARG A 89 6.22 8.95 3.81
C ARG A 89 5.65 9.32 5.17
N PHE A 90 5.92 10.53 5.67
CA PHE A 90 5.30 11.01 6.92
C PHE A 90 3.79 11.15 6.78
N LEU A 91 3.33 11.71 5.67
CA LEU A 91 1.90 11.89 5.40
C LEU A 91 1.18 10.55 5.23
N VAL A 92 1.82 9.60 4.52
CA VAL A 92 1.28 8.24 4.37
C VAL A 92 1.28 7.50 5.72
N PHE A 93 2.32 7.68 6.55
CA PHE A 93 2.39 7.10 7.89
C PHE A 93 1.22 7.59 8.74
N ASP A 94 1.04 8.90 8.84
CA ASP A 94 0.01 9.51 9.68
C ASP A 94 -1.38 9.04 9.22
N LYS A 95 -1.61 8.97 7.89
CA LYS A 95 -2.86 8.47 7.33
C LYS A 95 -3.12 6.99 7.61
N LEU A 96 -2.09 6.15 7.55
CA LEU A 96 -2.23 4.73 7.86
C LEU A 96 -2.48 4.52 9.36
N ASP A 97 -1.78 5.27 10.21
CA ASP A 97 -1.92 5.21 11.68
C ASP A 97 -3.33 5.62 12.14
N GLU A 98 -3.96 6.59 11.47
CA GLU A 98 -5.39 6.94 11.67
C GLU A 98 -6.33 5.74 11.46
N PHE A 99 -6.03 4.85 10.50
CA PHE A 99 -6.88 3.73 10.11
C PHE A 99 -6.56 2.44 10.85
N VAL A 100 -5.27 2.13 10.97
CA VAL A 100 -4.71 0.97 11.66
C VAL A 100 -3.48 1.47 12.43
N PRO A 101 -3.64 1.79 13.72
CA PRO A 101 -2.54 2.27 14.54
C PRO A 101 -1.34 1.35 14.49
N ALA A 102 -0.15 1.93 14.46
CA ALA A 102 1.11 1.21 14.49
C ALA A 102 1.16 0.31 15.74
N PRO A 103 1.41 -1.01 15.58
CA PRO A 103 1.47 -1.92 16.72
C PRO A 103 2.71 -1.64 17.57
N ASN A 104 2.74 -2.19 18.79
CA ASN A 104 3.88 -2.04 19.71
C ASN A 104 5.21 -2.39 19.02
N GLY A 105 6.21 -1.51 19.15
CA GLY A 105 7.52 -1.68 18.54
C GLY A 105 7.64 -1.15 17.11
N VAL A 106 6.54 -0.73 16.47
CA VAL A 106 6.56 0.03 15.22
C VAL A 106 6.59 1.52 15.54
N THR A 107 7.61 2.22 15.07
CA THR A 107 7.84 3.65 15.34
C THR A 107 7.84 4.45 14.05
N LYS A 108 7.50 5.74 14.15
CA LYS A 108 7.54 6.67 13.01
C LYS A 108 8.94 6.74 12.40
N GLU A 109 9.97 6.83 13.24
CA GLU A 109 11.38 6.88 12.83
C GLU A 109 11.82 5.59 12.12
N GLY A 110 11.40 4.43 12.64
CA GLY A 110 11.73 3.15 12.00
C GLY A 110 11.03 2.96 10.67
N ILE A 111 9.76 3.37 10.54
CA ILE A 111 9.07 3.36 9.25
C ILE A 111 9.69 4.37 8.27
N GLN A 112 10.14 5.52 8.75
CA GLN A 112 10.88 6.48 7.92
C GLN A 112 12.15 5.89 7.32
N GLY A 113 12.89 5.11 8.12
CA GLY A 113 14.07 4.36 7.69
C GLY A 113 13.75 3.09 6.92
N LEU A 114 12.48 2.80 6.61
CA LEU A 114 12.02 1.56 5.98
C LEU A 114 12.54 0.31 6.70
N ASN A 115 12.53 0.34 8.03
CA ASN A 115 12.92 -0.81 8.85
C ASN A 115 12.03 -2.01 8.49
N LYS A 116 12.66 -3.08 8.00
CA LYS A 116 11.95 -4.25 7.44
C LYS A 116 11.11 -4.99 8.46
N ASP A 117 11.56 -5.09 9.71
CA ASP A 117 10.84 -5.78 10.76
C ASP A 117 9.62 -4.97 11.18
N MET A 118 9.75 -3.65 11.32
CA MET A 118 8.62 -2.78 11.64
C MET A 118 7.59 -2.72 10.51
N LEU A 119 8.03 -2.65 9.26
CA LEU A 119 7.14 -2.76 8.09
C LEU A 119 6.39 -4.09 8.11
N SER A 120 7.09 -5.19 8.35
CA SER A 120 6.49 -6.53 8.39
C SER A 120 5.47 -6.68 9.51
N ASN A 121 5.79 -6.19 10.72
CA ASN A 121 4.90 -6.24 11.86
C ASN A 121 3.63 -5.41 11.62
N TRP A 122 3.75 -4.22 11.04
CA TRP A 122 2.57 -3.41 10.73
C TRP A 122 1.72 -4.04 9.62
N ARG A 123 2.32 -4.66 8.61
CA ARG A 123 1.57 -5.42 7.59
C ARG A 123 0.75 -6.53 8.23
N LEU A 124 1.33 -7.31 9.13
CA LEU A 124 0.63 -8.38 9.85
C LEU A 124 -0.54 -7.82 10.67
N GLU A 125 -0.35 -6.68 11.35
CA GLU A 125 -1.42 -6.01 12.09
C GLU A 125 -2.57 -5.55 11.19
N ILE A 126 -2.25 -5.04 9.99
CA ILE A 126 -3.26 -4.68 8.98
C ILE A 126 -4.02 -5.93 8.54
N GLU A 127 -3.31 -7.00 8.17
CA GLU A 127 -3.89 -8.26 7.72
C GLU A 127 -4.84 -8.88 8.76
N LEU A 128 -4.52 -8.79 10.05
CA LEU A 128 -5.38 -9.26 11.14
C LEU A 128 -6.68 -8.46 11.30
N LYS A 129 -6.72 -7.22 10.81
CA LYS A 129 -7.87 -6.30 10.89
C LYS A 129 -8.65 -6.21 9.58
N MET A 130 -8.30 -7.01 8.59
CA MET A 130 -9.04 -7.12 7.33
C MET A 130 -10.14 -8.17 7.48
N ASP A 131 -11.39 -7.75 7.29
CA ASP A 131 -12.56 -8.63 7.28
C ASP A 131 -12.58 -9.54 6.03
#